data_AF-A0A4R1IH70-F1
#
_entry.id   AF-A0A4R1IH70-F1
#
_cell.length_a   1.000
_cell.length_b   1.000
_cell.length_c   1.000
_cell.angle_alpha   90.00
_cell.angle_beta   90.00
_cell.angle_gamma   90.00
#
_symmetry.space_group_name_H-M   'P 1'
#
loop_
_entity.id
_entity.type
_entity.pdbx_description
1 polymer ?
#
loop_
_entity_poly.entity_id
_entity_poly.type
_entity_poly.pdbx_seq_one_letter_code
_entity_poly.pdbx_strand_id
1 'polypeptide(L)'
;MSSHKPSKEAERLLQAFDWSKVDALTDDQIIEAAKADPDSVMPTEAELAEFDLVLPAKARREMAQAKAPRAGDGDDDSDRNNPPKEAAE
;
A
#
# COMPACT_ATOMS: atom_id res chain seq x y z
N MET A 1 -27.09 20.85 -4.48
CA MET A 1 -25.80 20.15 -4.70
C MET A 1 -25.08 20.84 -5.86
N SER A 2 -24.06 21.65 -5.57
CA SER A 2 -23.36 22.42 -6.61
C SER A 2 -22.27 21.54 -7.24
N SER A 3 -22.45 21.11 -8.49
CA SER A 3 -21.41 20.35 -9.18
C SER A 3 -20.24 21.29 -9.45
N HIS A 4 -19.09 21.04 -8.81
CA HIS A 4 -17.84 21.74 -9.11
C HIS A 4 -17.31 21.24 -10.46
N LYS A 5 -17.88 21.73 -11.55
CA LYS A 5 -17.30 21.52 -12.88
C LYS A 5 -16.03 22.36 -12.96
N PRO A 6 -14.88 21.79 -13.33
CA PRO A 6 -13.68 22.58 -13.58
C PRO A 6 -13.98 23.62 -14.66
N SER A 7 -13.33 24.78 -14.56
CA SER A 7 -13.45 25.78 -15.62
C SER A 7 -12.82 25.24 -16.91
N LYS A 8 -13.31 25.72 -18.07
CA LYS A 8 -12.72 25.38 -19.38
C LYS A 8 -11.21 25.69 -19.45
N GLU A 9 -10.74 26.62 -18.64
CA GLU A 9 -9.34 26.99 -18.52
C GLU A 9 -8.52 25.95 -17.76
N ALA A 10 -9.06 25.38 -16.67
CA ALA A 10 -8.43 24.27 -15.96
C ALA A 10 -8.32 23.02 -16.85
N GLU A 11 -9.37 22.71 -17.63
CA GLU A 11 -9.34 21.58 -18.58
C GLU A 11 -8.27 21.76 -19.65
N ARG A 12 -8.11 22.99 -20.17
CA ARG A 12 -7.07 23.31 -21.16
C ARG A 12 -5.66 23.15 -20.60
N LEU A 13 -5.44 23.58 -19.35
CA LEU A 13 -4.14 23.45 -18.69
C LEU A 13 -3.78 21.99 -18.42
N LEU A 14 -4.74 21.17 -17.98
CA LEU A 14 -4.54 19.74 -17.75
C LEU A 14 -4.18 18.99 -19.04
N GLN A 15 -4.79 19.35 -20.17
CA GLN A 15 -4.48 18.76 -21.47
C GLN A 15 -3.13 19.20 -22.04
N ALA A 16 -2.70 20.43 -21.73
CA ALA A 16 -1.42 20.97 -22.18
C ALA A 16 -0.24 20.55 -21.28
N PHE A 17 -0.52 19.99 -20.11
CA PHE A 17 0.51 19.58 -19.16
C PHE A 17 1.21 18.30 -19.62
N ASP A 18 2.53 18.31 -19.56
CA ASP A 18 3.36 17.18 -19.92
C ASP A 18 3.57 16.26 -18.70
N TRP A 19 2.71 15.25 -18.60
CA TRP A 19 2.74 14.26 -17.52
C TRP A 19 3.99 13.39 -17.51
N SER A 20 4.68 13.25 -18.65
CA SER A 20 5.91 12.43 -18.74
C SER A 20 7.02 12.95 -17.84
N LYS A 21 7.01 14.25 -17.52
CA LYS A 21 7.96 14.87 -16.60
C LYS A 21 7.76 14.46 -15.15
N VAL A 22 6.51 14.18 -14.77
CA VAL A 22 6.18 13.69 -13.42
C VAL A 22 6.53 12.22 -13.32
N ASP A 23 6.18 11.43 -14.33
CA ASP A 23 6.47 9.99 -14.36
C ASP A 23 7.97 9.67 -14.42
N ALA A 24 8.80 10.61 -14.89
CA ALA A 24 10.25 10.46 -14.96
C ALA A 24 10.97 10.73 -13.63
N LEU A 25 10.29 11.29 -12.63
CA LEU A 25 10.89 11.58 -11.33
C LEU A 25 11.05 10.31 -10.50
N THR A 26 12.22 10.14 -9.92
CA THR A 26 12.45 9.11 -8.91
C THR A 26 11.88 9.53 -7.56
N ASP A 27 11.54 8.56 -6.72
CA ASP A 27 11.04 8.82 -5.37
C ASP A 27 12.03 9.70 -4.56
N ASP A 28 13.34 9.48 -4.71
CA ASP A 28 14.37 10.29 -4.06
C ASP A 28 14.30 11.77 -4.46
N GLN A 29 14.09 12.05 -5.74
CA GLN A 29 13.94 13.42 -6.24
C GLN A 29 12.65 14.09 -5.74
N ILE A 30 11.58 13.31 -5.61
CA ILE A 30 10.32 13.79 -5.04
C ILE A 30 10.51 14.13 -3.57
N ILE A 31 11.18 13.26 -2.81
CA ILE A 31 11.47 13.47 -1.38
C ILE A 31 12.39 14.68 -1.19
N GLU A 32 13.42 14.84 -2.02
CA GLU A 32 14.33 15.98 -1.95
C GLU A 32 13.60 17.31 -2.23
N ALA A 33 12.76 17.34 -3.27
CA ALA A 33 11.94 18.51 -3.58
C ALA A 33 10.96 18.84 -2.45
N ALA A 34 10.31 17.82 -1.86
CA ALA A 34 9.39 17.98 -0.75
C ALA A 34 10.08 18.45 0.54
N LYS A 35 11.35 18.10 0.76
CA LYS A 35 12.14 18.62 1.90
C LYS A 35 12.62 20.05 1.70
N ALA A 36 12.78 20.48 0.45
CA ALA A 36 13.22 21.83 0.10
C ALA A 36 12.08 22.87 0.16
N ASP A 37 10.83 22.41 0.14
CA ASP A 37 9.65 23.27 0.24
C ASP A 37 9.31 23.59 1.71
N PRO A 38 9.33 24.88 2.14
CA PRO A 38 9.04 25.27 3.52
C PRO A 38 7.57 25.03 3.93
N ASP A 39 6.65 24.93 2.99
CA ASP A 39 5.23 24.66 3.25
C ASP A 39 4.90 23.15 3.20
N SER A 40 5.88 22.32 2.86
CA SER A 40 5.72 20.87 2.79
C SER A 40 5.93 20.21 4.14
N VAL A 41 5.04 19.26 4.46
CA VAL A 41 5.13 18.44 5.68
C VAL A 41 5.17 16.98 5.26
N MET A 42 6.35 16.37 5.42
CA MET A 42 6.51 14.93 5.22
C MET A 42 6.14 14.19 6.50
N PRO A 43 5.30 13.15 6.44
CA PRO A 43 4.99 12.33 7.61
C PRO A 43 6.25 11.60 8.09
N THR A 44 6.31 11.35 9.39
CA THR A 44 7.37 10.52 10.00
C THR A 44 7.14 9.04 9.70
N GLU A 45 8.19 8.24 9.82
CA GLU A 45 8.08 6.77 9.71
C GLU A 45 7.09 6.16 10.71
N ALA A 46 7.00 6.74 11.92
CA ALA A 46 6.07 6.29 12.94
C ALA A 46 4.61 6.58 12.55
N GLU A 47 4.35 7.76 11.99
CA GLU A 47 3.02 8.13 11.49
C GLU A 47 2.66 7.30 10.25
N LEU A 48 3.60 7.04 9.34
CA LEU A 48 3.38 6.16 8.19
C LEU A 48 3.04 4.73 8.61
N ALA A 49 3.68 4.20 9.64
CA ALA A 49 3.44 2.86 10.17
C ALA A 49 2.07 2.70 10.87
N GLU A 50 1.47 3.79 11.33
CA GLU A 50 0.12 3.79 11.91
C GLU A 50 -0.96 3.55 10.85
N PHE A 51 -0.70 3.92 9.60
CA PHE A 51 -1.62 3.66 8.50
C PHE A 51 -1.43 2.24 7.97
N ASP A 52 -2.48 1.43 8.07
CA ASP A 52 -2.56 0.15 7.36
C ASP A 52 -2.61 0.43 5.86
N LEU A 53 -1.44 0.38 5.21
CA LEU A 53 -1.29 0.63 3.79
C LEU A 53 -2.14 -0.37 3.01
N VAL A 54 -3.28 0.11 2.50
CA VAL A 54 -4.14 -0.70 1.64
C VAL A 54 -3.35 -1.04 0.40
N LEU A 55 -2.93 -2.29 0.31
CA LEU A 55 -2.22 -2.82 -0.84
C LEU A 55 -2.95 -2.41 -2.13
N PRO A 56 -2.21 -2.00 -3.19
CA PRO A 56 -2.82 -1.72 -4.48
C PRO A 56 -3.71 -2.88 -4.91
N ALA A 57 -4.82 -2.59 -5.60
CA ALA A 57 -5.80 -3.62 -5.98
C ALA A 57 -5.16 -4.81 -6.73
N LYS A 58 -4.07 -4.56 -7.48
CA LYS A 58 -3.27 -5.59 -8.13
C LYS A 58 -2.53 -6.49 -7.12
N ALA A 59 -1.82 -5.90 -6.17
CA ALA A 59 -1.13 -6.63 -5.10
C ALA A 59 -2.10 -7.42 -4.21
N ARG A 60 -3.30 -6.88 -3.94
CA ARG A 60 -4.38 -7.62 -3.25
C ARG A 60 -4.82 -8.87 -4.02
N ARG A 61 -4.96 -8.76 -5.35
CA ARG A 61 -5.34 -9.90 -6.21
C ARG A 61 -4.24 -10.95 -6.29
N GLU A 62 -2.98 -10.55 -6.35
CA GLU A 62 -1.84 -11.47 -6.38
C GLU A 62 -1.69 -12.22 -5.05
N MET A 63 -1.82 -11.54 -3.92
CA MET A 63 -1.83 -12.17 -2.60
C MET A 63 -3.04 -13.10 -2.37
N ALA A 64 -4.23 -12.71 -2.85
CA ALA A 64 -5.41 -13.56 -2.76
C ALA A 64 -5.27 -14.85 -3.60
N GLN A 65 -4.60 -14.77 -4.76
CA GLN A 65 -4.30 -15.94 -5.58
C GLN A 65 -3.19 -16.81 -4.98
N ALA A 66 -2.19 -16.21 -4.32
CA ALA A 66 -1.13 -16.94 -3.62
C ALA A 66 -1.63 -17.66 -2.34
N LYS A 67 -2.70 -17.15 -1.72
CA LYS A 67 -3.31 -17.71 -0.49
C LYS A 67 -4.49 -18.64 -0.74
N ALA A 68 -4.89 -18.87 -1.99
CA ALA A 68 -5.92 -19.86 -2.28
C ALA A 68 -5.42 -21.24 -1.85
N PRO A 69 -6.10 -21.95 -0.92
CA PRO A 69 -5.70 -23.30 -0.57
C PRO A 69 -5.82 -24.14 -1.82
N ARG A 70 -4.77 -24.91 -2.14
CA ARG A 70 -4.93 -26.06 -3.02
C ARG A 70 -5.98 -26.95 -2.36
N ALA A 71 -7.20 -26.89 -2.85
CA ALA A 71 -8.26 -27.80 -2.46
C ALA A 71 -7.85 -29.19 -2.95
N GLY A 72 -7.32 -30.01 -2.03
CA GLY A 72 -6.95 -31.40 -2.26
C GLY A 72 -6.05 -31.88 -1.13
N ASP A 73 -6.41 -33.02 -0.53
CA ASP A 73 -5.77 -33.73 0.59
C ASP A 73 -6.00 -33.03 1.95
N GLY A 74 -7.05 -33.31 2.72
CA GLY A 74 -7.73 -34.60 2.85
C GLY A 74 -6.81 -35.62 3.48
N ASP A 75 -6.51 -35.49 4.78
CA ASP A 75 -6.59 -36.60 5.72
C ASP A 75 -6.50 -36.11 7.17
N ASP A 76 -7.50 -36.60 7.90
CA ASP A 76 -7.74 -36.57 9.33
C ASP A 76 -6.68 -37.44 10.03
N ASP A 77 -5.95 -36.89 10.99
CA ASP A 77 -5.35 -37.70 12.06
C ASP A 77 -5.13 -36.81 13.29
N SER A 78 -6.22 -36.65 14.02
CA SER A 78 -6.23 -36.54 15.47
C SER A 78 -5.28 -37.54 16.14
N ASP A 79 -4.69 -37.12 17.27
CA ASP A 79 -3.97 -37.94 18.23
C ASP A 79 -2.61 -38.53 17.80
N ARG A 80 -1.53 -37.91 18.32
CA ARG A 80 -0.48 -38.62 19.09
C ARG A 80 0.48 -37.64 19.79
N ASN A 81 0.24 -37.50 21.09
CA ASN A 81 1.27 -37.48 22.15
C ASN A 81 2.36 -36.40 22.11
N ASN A 82 2.18 -35.33 22.89
CA ASN A 82 3.27 -34.85 23.75
C ASN A 82 2.70 -34.18 25.02
N PRO A 83 2.88 -34.74 26.24
CA PRO A 83 2.45 -34.07 27.46
C PRO A 83 3.39 -32.90 27.82
N PRO A 84 2.90 -31.89 28.56
CA PRO A 84 3.69 -30.74 28.97
C PRO A 84 4.78 -31.18 29.95
N LYS A 85 6.01 -30.67 29.79
CA LYS A 85 7.05 -30.80 30.82
C LYS A 85 6.64 -29.96 32.03
N GLU A 86 6.08 -30.63 33.04
CA GLU A 86 5.96 -30.09 34.39
C GLU A 86 7.34 -29.88 35.03
N ALA A 87 7.36 -28.89 35.91
CA ALA A 87 8.46 -28.52 36.78
C ALA A 87 8.65 -29.53 37.93
N ALA A 88 9.91 -29.72 38.33
CA ALA A 88 10.43 -30.21 39.61
C ALA A 88 11.91 -30.58 39.33
N GLU A 89 12.94 -30.23 40.09
CA GLU A 89 13.11 -29.69 41.44
C GLU A 89 14.53 -29.10 41.49
#